data_AF-A0A0G0YCS5-F1
#
_entry.id   AF-A0A0G0YCS5-F1
#
_cell.length_a   1.000
_cell.length_b   1.000
_cell.length_c   1.000
_cell.angle_alpha   90.00
_cell.angle_beta   90.00
_cell.angle_gamma   90.00
#
_symmetry.space_group_name_H-M   'P 1'
#
loop_
_entity.id
_entity.type
_entity.pdbx_description
1 polymer ?
#
loop_
_entity_poly.entity_id
_entity_poly.type
_entity_poly.pdbx_seq_one_letter_code
_entity_poly.pdbx_strand_id
1 'polypeptide(L)'
;MEFMNSKEICLPSGKIREKFLEFFEKRGHKVVPSSSLIPTDPSVLLTTAGMQQFKPYYTNEKNALADFGSQNTASIQKCFRTSDIDEVGDESHLTFFEMLGNFSFGGYFKEEAIKYAKEFFESTGLKIEYVTVFAGDEKTPPDEESYKIWQSLGIKDIQKAGREDNFWGPTGKEGPCGPTTEIYVNSALRQAQGKPPVEVWNIVFNEYYCLPNGSFEKLPNPGVDTGMGLERLVMVMQGKNNIFETDLFSEVISLLPKDLHKARKRIVADHLRASVFLLADGVRPSNKERGYILRRLLRRALAYEYTQNVPLEVFESVLNEIIKKYRNFYSEFDQNKDEIVSEFKKEKEQFLKVLPKGLKQLEKLILEYPPDKFGRVRDNGELPIVNMPKIPGDAIFDLYQSYGLTPEIFKEELANRGLAYDEKQFELVKKKHQEISRAGAEKKFGGHGIVGGIVGAPTSVVGGRSSDKIAKLHTATHLLLAALRKTLGKEIEQKGSDINDERARFDFNFPRKLTVEEIQKVEELVNEKIREDLPVVCKEMTLEEAKQSGALGVFEHKYGEKVKVYSIGVPSTGSGPLFSREICGGPHVKNTGEIGHFKITKEESVSAGVRRVRAVID
;
A
#
# COMPACT_ATOMS: atom_id res chain seq x y z
N MET A 1 15.22 12.46 48.70
CA MET A 1 14.04 11.73 48.21
C MET A 1 13.06 12.78 47.69
N GLU A 2 13.30 13.30 46.49
CA GLU A 2 12.36 14.18 45.78
C GLU A 2 11.95 13.45 44.49
N PHE A 3 10.86 12.70 44.58
CA PHE A 3 10.22 12.04 43.46
C PHE A 3 8.74 12.40 43.48
N MET A 4 8.40 13.68 43.26
CA MET A 4 7.01 14.08 42.98
C MET A 4 6.95 15.34 42.11
N ASN A 5 6.33 15.18 40.93
CA ASN A 5 5.76 16.18 40.00
C ASN A 5 6.41 16.31 38.61
N SER A 6 6.31 15.24 37.81
CA SER A 6 5.96 15.42 36.40
C SER A 6 4.56 14.83 36.21
N LYS A 7 3.51 15.66 36.13
CA LYS A 7 2.21 15.20 35.65
C LYS A 7 2.42 14.68 34.23
N GLU A 8 2.38 13.36 34.05
CA GLU A 8 2.38 12.76 32.71
C GLU A 8 1.23 13.41 31.91
N ILE A 9 1.58 13.98 30.76
CA ILE A 9 0.66 14.74 29.93
C ILE A 9 -0.22 13.74 29.17
N CYS A 10 -1.34 13.35 29.76
CA CYS A 10 -2.32 12.46 29.12
C CYS A 10 -3.15 13.23 28.08
N LEU A 11 -2.50 13.70 27.01
CA LEU A 11 -3.16 14.32 25.86
C LEU A 11 -3.80 13.22 25.00
N PRO A 12 -5.11 13.30 24.68
CA PRO A 12 -5.75 12.37 23.74
C PRO A 12 -5.10 12.46 22.35
N SER A 13 -5.08 11.35 21.61
CA SER A 13 -4.50 11.26 20.27
C SER A 13 -5.06 12.31 19.31
N GLY A 14 -6.36 12.64 19.40
CA GLY A 14 -6.97 13.71 18.61
C GLY A 14 -6.33 15.08 18.85
N LYS A 15 -6.02 15.40 20.11
CA LYS A 15 -5.32 16.65 20.48
C LYS A 15 -3.85 16.64 20.07
N ILE A 16 -3.21 15.48 20.01
CA ILE A 16 -1.85 15.34 19.50
C ILE A 16 -1.80 15.64 18.00
N ARG A 17 -2.77 15.12 17.21
CA ARG A 17 -2.91 15.45 15.78
C ARG A 17 -3.09 16.95 15.55
N GLU A 18 -4.05 17.56 16.25
CA GLU A 18 -4.32 19.01 16.18
C GLU A 18 -3.06 19.82 16.52
N LYS A 19 -2.40 19.50 17.64
CA LYS A 19 -1.20 20.19 18.10
C LYS A 19 -0.06 20.14 17.08
N PHE A 20 0.16 18.99 16.43
CA PHE A 20 1.17 18.86 15.38
C PHE A 20 0.86 19.74 14.18
N LEU A 21 -0.37 19.69 13.66
CA LEU A 21 -0.77 20.48 12.50
C LEU A 21 -0.72 21.98 12.79
N GLU A 22 -1.25 22.43 13.92
CA GLU A 22 -1.19 23.84 14.34
C GLU A 22 0.25 24.33 14.55
N PHE A 23 1.13 23.46 15.07
CA PHE A 23 2.53 23.82 15.30
C PHE A 23 3.25 24.18 13.99
N PHE A 24 3.01 23.41 12.92
CA PHE A 24 3.59 23.66 11.61
C PHE A 24 2.83 24.74 10.82
N GLU A 25 1.51 24.82 10.96
CA GLU A 25 0.73 25.91 10.34
C GLU A 25 1.20 27.29 10.82
N LYS A 26 1.47 27.44 12.12
CA LYS A 26 2.05 28.67 12.71
C LYS A 26 3.46 29.01 12.19
N ARG A 27 4.12 28.06 11.53
CA ARG A 27 5.46 28.19 10.93
C ARG A 27 5.41 28.32 9.40
N GLY A 28 4.22 28.55 8.82
CA GLY A 28 4.04 28.81 7.39
C GLY A 28 3.87 27.54 6.53
N HIS A 29 3.71 26.36 7.15
CA HIS A 29 3.37 25.15 6.42
C HIS A 29 1.90 25.14 6.05
N LYS A 30 1.60 24.80 4.80
CA LYS A 30 0.22 24.52 4.39
C LYS A 30 -0.20 23.15 4.91
N VAL A 31 -1.28 23.09 5.70
CA VAL A 31 -1.90 21.81 6.08
C VAL A 31 -2.56 21.19 4.85
N VAL A 32 -2.15 19.96 4.53
CA VAL A 32 -2.64 19.17 3.38
C VAL A 32 -3.34 17.91 3.90
N PRO A 33 -4.54 17.57 3.40
CA PRO A 33 -5.23 16.34 3.77
C PRO A 33 -4.44 15.08 3.42
N SER A 34 -4.74 13.99 4.12
CA SER A 34 -4.23 12.66 3.82
C SER A 34 -4.65 12.20 2.43
N SER A 35 -3.71 11.64 1.65
CA SER A 35 -4.03 10.92 0.41
C SER A 35 -4.61 9.52 0.70
N SER A 36 -5.24 8.93 -0.32
CA SER A 36 -5.76 7.56 -0.23
C SER A 36 -4.65 6.55 0.04
N LEU A 37 -4.98 5.45 0.72
CA LEU A 37 -4.14 4.24 0.78
C LEU A 37 -3.97 3.58 -0.58
N ILE A 38 -4.77 3.93 -1.59
CA ILE A 38 -4.57 3.54 -2.98
C ILE A 38 -3.70 4.60 -3.65
N PRO A 39 -2.38 4.37 -3.83
CA PRO A 39 -1.49 5.36 -4.39
C PRO A 39 -1.73 5.53 -5.89
N THR A 40 -1.49 6.74 -6.38
CA THR A 40 -1.39 7.00 -7.82
C THR A 40 -0.07 6.51 -8.41
N ASP A 41 0.96 6.32 -7.58
CA ASP A 41 2.25 5.78 -7.99
C ASP A 41 2.10 4.28 -8.32
N PRO A 42 2.33 3.86 -9.58
CA PRO A 42 2.18 2.47 -9.98
C PRO A 42 3.27 1.56 -9.40
N SER A 43 4.36 2.09 -8.82
CA SER A 43 5.45 1.27 -8.26
C SER A 43 5.13 0.65 -6.90
N VAL A 44 4.03 1.06 -6.25
CA VAL A 44 3.63 0.60 -4.92
C VAL A 44 2.17 0.15 -4.91
N LEU A 45 1.86 -0.88 -4.10
CA LEU A 45 0.48 -1.38 -3.97
C LEU A 45 -0.37 -0.54 -3.02
N LEU A 46 0.21 -0.02 -1.94
CA LEU A 46 -0.47 0.77 -0.92
C LEU A 46 0.44 1.93 -0.52
N THR A 47 -0.15 3.02 -0.04
CA THR A 47 0.62 4.16 0.48
C THR A 47 1.36 3.74 1.76
N THR A 48 2.70 3.76 1.73
CA THR A 48 3.54 3.24 2.83
C THR A 48 4.21 4.33 3.66
N ALA A 49 4.24 5.57 3.16
CA ALA A 49 4.93 6.70 3.78
C ALA A 49 4.24 8.04 3.47
N GLY A 50 4.42 9.01 4.37
CA GLY A 50 3.89 10.37 4.26
C GLY A 50 4.33 11.10 2.99
N MET A 51 5.61 10.96 2.61
CA MET A 51 6.17 11.65 1.44
C MET A 51 5.58 11.24 0.09
N GLN A 52 4.94 10.06 -0.02
CA GLN A 52 4.52 9.52 -1.33
C GLN A 52 3.57 10.45 -2.08
N GLN A 53 2.68 11.16 -1.38
CA GLN A 53 1.82 12.17 -2.01
C GLN A 53 2.57 13.42 -2.48
N PHE A 54 3.81 13.61 -2.04
CA PHE A 54 4.64 14.78 -2.31
C PHE A 54 5.85 14.51 -3.22
N LYS A 55 6.07 13.25 -3.63
CA LYS A 55 7.18 12.85 -4.52
C LYS A 55 7.38 13.79 -5.73
N PRO A 56 6.33 14.21 -6.47
CA PRO A 56 6.51 15.07 -7.65
C PRO A 56 7.05 16.48 -7.36
N TYR A 57 6.95 16.96 -6.12
CA TYR A 57 7.46 18.28 -5.75
C TYR A 57 8.97 18.27 -5.48
N TYR A 58 9.53 17.14 -5.02
CA TYR A 58 10.99 16.98 -4.87
C TYR A 58 11.71 16.83 -6.22
N THR A 59 11.02 16.35 -7.25
CA THR A 59 11.57 16.21 -8.61
C THR A 59 11.30 17.43 -9.49
N ASN A 60 10.67 18.48 -8.96
CA ASN A 60 10.21 19.68 -9.68
C ASN A 60 9.23 19.39 -10.84
N GLU A 61 8.58 18.21 -10.86
CA GLU A 61 7.48 17.91 -11.80
C GLU A 61 6.22 18.72 -11.46
N LYS A 62 6.03 19.03 -10.17
CA LYS A 62 5.00 19.92 -9.67
C LYS A 62 5.59 21.08 -8.88
N ASN A 63 4.84 22.17 -8.77
CA ASN A 63 5.26 23.36 -8.06
C ASN A 63 4.43 23.56 -6.78
N ALA A 64 5.06 23.38 -5.63
CA ALA A 64 4.38 23.47 -4.33
C ALA A 64 3.83 24.88 -4.05
N LEU A 65 4.55 25.93 -4.47
CA LEU A 65 4.09 27.30 -4.29
C LEU A 65 2.82 27.59 -5.11
N ALA A 66 2.74 27.06 -6.33
CA ALA A 66 1.55 27.18 -7.17
C ALA A 66 0.39 26.34 -6.63
N ASP A 67 0.64 25.09 -6.24
CA ASP A 67 -0.43 24.14 -5.87
C ASP A 67 -0.95 24.36 -4.43
N PHE A 68 -0.10 24.83 -3.52
CA PHE A 68 -0.41 24.95 -2.09
C PHE A 68 -0.31 26.38 -1.54
N GLY A 69 0.28 27.32 -2.28
CA GLY A 69 0.59 28.65 -1.79
C GLY A 69 1.76 28.69 -0.80
N SER A 70 2.50 27.59 -0.64
CA SER A 70 3.66 27.48 0.25
C SER A 70 4.65 26.44 -0.29
N GLN A 71 5.94 26.67 -0.06
CA GLN A 71 6.98 25.65 -0.31
C GLN A 71 7.04 24.57 0.78
N ASN A 72 6.25 24.73 1.83
CA ASN A 72 6.26 23.88 3.01
C ASN A 72 4.85 23.34 3.26
N THR A 73 4.74 22.05 3.55
CA THR A 73 3.45 21.41 3.85
C THR A 73 3.52 20.56 5.12
N ALA A 74 2.39 20.36 5.78
CA ALA A 74 2.25 19.42 6.87
C ALA A 74 1.02 18.54 6.63
N SER A 75 1.12 17.24 6.94
CA SER A 75 0.03 16.29 6.78
C SER A 75 0.09 15.16 7.79
N ILE A 76 -1.05 14.49 7.97
CA ILE A 76 -1.15 13.22 8.70
C ILE A 76 -1.56 12.16 7.67
N GLN A 77 -0.59 11.41 7.18
CA GLN A 77 -0.79 10.44 6.12
C GLN A 77 -1.19 9.08 6.70
N LYS A 78 -2.28 8.50 6.18
CA LYS A 78 -2.64 7.10 6.36
C LYS A 78 -1.57 6.24 5.70
N CYS A 79 -0.93 5.35 6.44
CA CYS A 79 0.13 4.48 5.93
C CYS A 79 -0.20 3.02 6.18
N PHE A 80 0.26 2.16 5.26
CA PHE A 80 0.06 0.73 5.31
C PHE A 80 1.37 -0.04 5.12
N ARG A 81 1.70 -0.94 6.03
CA ARG A 81 2.87 -1.81 5.95
C ARG A 81 2.46 -3.28 5.86
N THR A 82 2.68 -3.86 4.69
CA THR A 82 2.41 -5.29 4.46
C THR A 82 3.54 -6.20 4.96
N SER A 83 4.74 -5.63 5.14
CA SER A 83 5.89 -6.32 5.70
C SER A 83 5.65 -6.75 7.14
N ASP A 84 4.94 -5.92 7.90
CA ASP A 84 4.84 -6.02 9.36
C ASP A 84 3.61 -6.86 9.80
N ILE A 85 2.88 -7.45 8.84
CA ILE A 85 1.64 -8.20 9.11
C ILE A 85 1.89 -9.33 10.09
N ASP A 86 2.95 -10.10 9.89
CA ASP A 86 3.19 -11.33 10.65
C ASP A 86 3.74 -11.02 12.07
N GLU A 87 4.33 -9.85 12.27
CA GLU A 87 4.88 -9.30 13.53
C GLU A 87 3.79 -8.68 14.43
N VAL A 88 2.66 -8.25 13.85
CA VAL A 88 1.54 -7.71 14.63
C VAL A 88 1.10 -8.71 15.70
N GLY A 89 0.88 -8.19 16.91
CA GLY A 89 0.57 -8.96 18.12
C GLY A 89 1.56 -8.67 19.25
N ASP A 90 2.72 -8.13 18.92
CA ASP A 90 3.70 -7.61 19.86
C ASP A 90 3.29 -6.25 20.46
N GLU A 91 4.24 -5.48 20.98
CA GLU A 91 3.96 -4.21 21.66
C GLU A 91 3.97 -2.98 20.74
N SER A 92 4.39 -3.10 19.48
CA SER A 92 4.77 -1.94 18.64
C SER A 92 4.47 -2.04 17.14
N HIS A 93 4.31 -3.23 16.56
CA HIS A 93 4.07 -3.39 15.13
C HIS A 93 2.58 -3.26 14.78
N LEU A 94 2.34 -2.65 13.62
CA LEU A 94 1.02 -2.35 13.07
C LEU A 94 1.01 -2.56 11.56
N THR A 95 -0.15 -2.96 11.03
CA THR A 95 -0.36 -3.01 9.58
C THR A 95 -0.78 -1.65 9.02
N PHE A 96 -1.61 -0.92 9.77
CA PHE A 96 -2.02 0.44 9.48
C PHE A 96 -1.53 1.37 10.58
N PHE A 97 -1.04 2.54 10.21
CA PHE A 97 -0.66 3.59 11.16
C PHE A 97 -0.76 4.97 10.51
N GLU A 98 -0.73 6.02 11.33
CA GLU A 98 -0.72 7.39 10.85
C GLU A 98 0.68 7.98 10.96
N MET A 99 1.16 8.56 9.87
CA MET A 99 2.46 9.21 9.80
C MET A 99 2.27 10.72 9.75
N LEU A 100 2.64 11.39 10.84
CA LEU A 100 2.72 12.84 10.94
C LEU A 100 3.96 13.28 10.17
N GLY A 101 3.84 14.26 9.30
CA GLY A 101 4.97 14.73 8.51
C GLY A 101 4.87 16.22 8.21
N ASN A 102 6.01 16.90 8.33
CA ASN A 102 6.29 18.18 7.70
C ASN A 102 7.24 17.97 6.53
N PHE A 103 7.02 18.70 5.44
CA PHE A 103 7.74 18.57 4.19
C PHE A 103 8.17 19.95 3.71
N SER A 104 9.37 20.03 3.13
CA SER A 104 9.87 21.24 2.48
C SER A 104 10.41 20.92 1.10
N PHE A 105 10.01 21.74 0.13
CA PHE A 105 10.41 21.64 -1.27
C PHE A 105 11.34 22.82 -1.62
N GLY A 106 12.41 22.97 -0.85
CA GLY A 106 13.36 24.09 -0.95
C GLY A 106 12.98 25.34 -0.15
N GLY A 107 12.04 25.23 0.80
CA GLY A 107 11.68 26.34 1.70
C GLY A 107 12.56 26.44 2.96
N TYR A 108 13.08 25.31 3.45
CA TYR A 108 14.08 25.20 4.51
C TYR A 108 14.78 23.84 4.44
N PHE A 109 15.86 23.67 5.21
CA PHE A 109 16.63 22.42 5.22
C PHE A 109 16.98 21.96 6.64
N LYS A 110 18.18 21.40 6.85
CA LYS A 110 18.59 20.74 8.09
C LYS A 110 18.46 21.61 9.34
N GLU A 111 18.95 22.85 9.30
CA GLU A 111 19.00 23.71 10.48
C GLU A 111 17.60 24.00 11.03
N GLU A 112 16.68 24.47 10.19
CA GLU A 112 15.31 24.74 10.60
C GLU A 112 14.53 23.45 10.91
N ALA A 113 14.72 22.37 10.13
CA ALA A 113 14.02 21.11 10.37
C ALA A 113 14.33 20.54 11.77
N ILE A 114 15.62 20.53 12.15
CA ILE A 114 16.07 20.06 13.45
C ILE A 114 15.62 21.00 14.57
N LYS A 115 15.67 22.32 14.36
CA LYS A 115 15.12 23.31 15.32
C LYS A 115 13.63 23.10 15.56
N TYR A 116 12.83 22.93 14.50
CA TYR A 116 11.40 22.67 14.62
C TYR A 116 11.12 21.37 15.37
N ALA A 117 11.89 20.31 15.12
CA ALA A 117 11.75 19.07 15.87
C ALA A 117 12.02 19.28 17.37
N LYS A 118 13.10 19.98 17.72
CA LYS A 118 13.44 20.30 19.12
C LYS A 118 12.33 21.13 19.80
N GLU A 119 11.87 22.19 19.14
CA GLU A 119 10.80 23.07 19.62
C GLU A 119 9.47 22.33 19.79
N PHE A 120 9.15 21.39 18.89
CA PHE A 120 7.95 20.57 19.01
C PHE A 120 8.03 19.71 20.26
N PHE A 121 9.13 18.98 20.49
CA PHE A 121 9.29 18.15 21.68
C PHE A 121 9.24 18.96 22.97
N GLU A 122 9.89 20.13 23.02
CA GLU A 122 9.76 21.07 24.14
C GLU A 122 8.31 21.46 24.40
N SER A 123 7.56 21.77 23.34
CA SER A 123 6.13 22.12 23.46
C SER A 123 5.29 20.96 24.01
N THR A 124 5.71 19.71 23.79
CA THR A 124 5.02 18.50 24.31
C THR A 124 5.42 18.13 25.73
N GLY A 125 6.51 18.68 26.26
CA GLY A 125 7.09 18.27 27.54
C GLY A 125 7.82 16.92 27.52
N LEU A 126 7.96 16.29 26.34
CA LEU A 126 8.75 15.07 26.19
C LEU A 126 10.23 15.38 26.11
N LYS A 127 11.03 14.55 26.78
CA LYS A 127 12.49 14.60 26.71
C LYS A 127 12.99 13.72 25.56
N ILE A 128 13.85 14.30 24.72
CA ILE A 128 14.66 13.55 23.77
C ILE A 128 15.72 12.80 24.58
N GLU A 129 15.74 11.47 24.47
CA GLU A 129 16.72 10.64 25.16
C GLU A 129 18.04 10.67 24.39
N TYR A 130 17.99 10.39 23.09
CA TYR A 130 19.11 10.53 22.18
C TYR A 130 18.61 10.74 20.74
N VAL A 131 19.53 11.12 19.87
CA VAL A 131 19.30 11.18 18.42
C VAL A 131 20.36 10.38 17.68
N THR A 132 20.04 9.90 16.49
CA THR A 132 21.02 9.27 15.59
C THR A 132 21.24 10.14 14.35
N VAL A 133 22.45 10.09 13.78
CA VAL A 133 22.82 10.76 12.52
C VAL A 133 23.65 9.84 11.65
N PHE A 134 23.64 10.06 10.33
CA PHE A 134 24.34 9.21 9.39
C PHE A 134 25.87 9.23 9.58
N ALA A 135 26.45 8.05 9.79
CA ALA A 135 27.89 7.84 10.01
C ALA A 135 28.74 7.99 8.74
N GLY A 136 28.13 8.04 7.56
CA GLY A 136 28.83 7.95 6.29
C GLY A 136 29.11 6.51 5.87
N ASP A 137 29.49 6.34 4.61
CA ASP A 137 29.99 5.10 4.04
C ASP A 137 30.87 5.38 2.81
N GLU A 138 31.18 4.33 2.03
CA GLU A 138 32.01 4.43 0.82
C GLU A 138 31.43 5.38 -0.25
N LYS A 139 30.11 5.61 -0.28
CA LYS A 139 29.40 6.37 -1.31
C LYS A 139 28.97 7.77 -0.85
N THR A 140 28.75 7.96 0.45
CA THR A 140 28.16 9.17 0.99
C THR A 140 28.90 9.60 2.26
N PRO A 141 29.29 10.88 2.39
CA PRO A 141 29.98 11.35 3.58
C PRO A 141 29.09 11.31 4.84
N PRO A 142 29.69 11.33 6.03
CA PRO A 142 28.95 11.48 7.30
C PRO A 142 28.16 12.79 7.35
N ASP A 143 27.01 12.77 8.03
CA ASP A 143 26.17 13.95 8.23
C ASP A 143 26.62 14.79 9.44
N GLU A 144 27.81 15.39 9.30
CA GLU A 144 28.43 16.25 10.32
C GLU A 144 27.66 17.55 10.57
N GLU A 145 26.82 17.96 9.62
CA GLU A 145 25.99 19.16 9.73
C GLU A 145 24.87 18.93 10.74
N SER A 146 24.07 17.88 10.57
CA SER A 146 23.01 17.50 11.53
C SER A 146 23.58 17.25 12.92
N TYR A 147 24.75 16.61 13.02
CA TYR A 147 25.46 16.41 14.29
C TYR A 147 25.70 17.74 15.03
N LYS A 148 26.29 18.72 14.34
CA LYS A 148 26.60 20.04 14.92
C LYS A 148 25.34 20.82 15.29
N ILE A 149 24.29 20.74 14.47
CA ILE A 149 23.02 21.41 14.76
C ILE A 149 22.43 20.84 16.05
N TRP A 150 22.31 19.52 16.19
CA TRP A 150 21.81 18.89 17.43
C TRP A 150 22.66 19.23 18.66
N GLN A 151 23.99 19.24 18.51
CA GLN A 151 24.92 19.62 19.58
C GLN A 151 24.69 21.07 20.03
N SER A 152 24.49 22.00 19.07
CA SER A 152 24.22 23.40 19.37
C SER A 152 22.88 23.62 20.08
N LEU A 153 21.91 22.73 19.88
CA LEU A 153 20.61 22.72 20.57
C LEU A 153 20.65 22.00 21.93
N GLY A 154 21.84 21.62 22.40
CA GLY A 154 22.05 21.05 23.74
C GLY A 154 21.74 19.56 23.86
N ILE A 155 21.54 18.83 22.75
CA ILE A 155 21.45 17.37 22.78
C ILE A 155 22.85 16.79 23.01
N LYS A 156 22.99 15.97 24.04
CA LYS A 156 24.29 15.41 24.47
C LYS A 156 24.56 14.03 23.88
N ASP A 157 23.52 13.20 23.78
CA ASP A 157 23.62 11.85 23.23
C ASP A 157 23.24 11.88 21.75
N ILE A 158 24.26 11.99 20.90
CA ILE A 158 24.16 12.01 19.45
C ILE A 158 24.99 10.84 18.92
N GLN A 159 24.30 9.81 18.45
CA GLN A 159 24.91 8.56 17.99
C GLN A 159 25.07 8.57 16.48
N LYS A 160 26.13 7.96 15.97
CA LYS A 160 26.33 7.77 14.53
C LYS A 160 25.87 6.37 14.13
N ALA A 161 24.98 6.23 13.16
CA ALA A 161 24.52 4.92 12.68
C ALA A 161 24.73 4.76 11.16
N GLY A 162 24.67 3.51 10.70
CA GLY A 162 24.97 3.12 9.33
C GLY A 162 23.87 3.48 8.33
N ARG A 163 24.06 3.07 7.06
CA ARG A 163 23.11 3.34 5.96
C ARG A 163 21.73 2.73 6.20
N GLU A 164 21.66 1.55 6.80
CA GLU A 164 20.40 0.84 7.04
C GLU A 164 19.46 1.64 7.96
N ASP A 165 20.03 2.38 8.91
CA ASP A 165 19.26 3.16 9.89
C ASP A 165 19.15 4.64 9.48
N ASN A 166 20.26 5.25 9.04
CA ASN A 166 20.34 6.70 8.87
C ASN A 166 20.52 7.21 7.43
N PHE A 167 20.10 6.44 6.43
CA PHE A 167 19.98 6.94 5.05
C PHE A 167 18.72 6.39 4.39
N TRP A 168 17.88 7.27 3.84
CA TRP A 168 16.62 6.88 3.21
C TRP A 168 16.63 7.09 1.70
N GLY A 169 16.03 6.13 0.99
CA GLY A 169 15.75 6.19 -0.43
C GLY A 169 16.84 5.59 -1.34
N PRO A 170 16.56 5.51 -2.67
CA PRO A 170 15.30 5.95 -3.29
C PRO A 170 14.13 4.99 -3.00
N THR A 171 12.90 5.49 -3.09
CA THR A 171 11.71 4.62 -3.13
C THR A 171 11.61 3.98 -4.53
N GLY A 172 12.23 2.83 -4.71
CA GLY A 172 12.26 2.09 -5.98
C GLY A 172 13.67 1.98 -6.58
N LYS A 173 13.77 2.01 -7.91
CA LYS A 173 15.06 1.90 -8.62
C LYS A 173 15.79 3.24 -8.77
N GLU A 174 15.07 4.35 -8.66
CA GLU A 174 15.59 5.72 -8.74
C GLU A 174 14.68 6.68 -7.95
N GLY A 175 15.18 7.86 -7.61
CA GLY A 175 14.42 8.90 -6.92
C GLY A 175 15.19 9.71 -5.87
N PRO A 176 14.55 10.69 -5.24
CA PRO A 176 15.13 11.46 -4.13
C PRO A 176 15.55 10.55 -2.96
N CYS A 177 16.70 10.87 -2.36
CA CYS A 177 17.27 10.14 -1.23
C CYS A 177 18.26 11.02 -0.45
N GLY A 178 18.63 10.59 0.75
CA GLY A 178 19.70 11.22 1.50
C GLY A 178 19.82 10.79 2.95
N PRO A 179 20.73 11.42 3.70
CA PRO A 179 20.93 11.12 5.12
C PRO A 179 19.68 11.49 5.92
N THR A 180 19.50 10.83 7.05
CA THR A 180 18.44 11.17 8.01
C THR A 180 19.00 11.30 9.42
N THR A 181 18.25 11.99 10.27
CA THR A 181 18.39 11.93 11.70
C THR A 181 17.11 11.38 12.34
N GLU A 182 17.27 10.51 13.33
CA GLU A 182 16.13 9.91 14.05
C GLU A 182 16.13 10.33 15.51
N ILE A 183 14.94 10.54 16.05
CA ILE A 183 14.73 11.03 17.41
C ILE A 183 14.12 9.92 18.27
N TYR A 184 14.83 9.59 19.35
CA TYR A 184 14.44 8.55 20.28
C TYR A 184 13.97 9.15 21.60
N VAL A 185 12.81 8.71 22.06
CA VAL A 185 12.17 9.18 23.30
C VAL A 185 11.74 7.99 24.15
N ASN A 186 11.55 8.22 25.44
CA ASN A 186 11.03 7.19 26.34
C ASN A 186 9.97 7.77 27.27
N SER A 187 9.07 6.91 27.75
CA SER A 187 8.15 7.28 28.84
C SER A 187 8.76 6.88 30.19
N ALA A 188 8.35 7.56 31.25
CA ALA A 188 8.84 7.26 32.61
C ALA A 188 8.55 5.80 33.00
N LEU A 189 7.36 5.30 32.66
CA LEU A 189 6.98 3.90 32.90
C LEU A 189 7.89 2.91 32.15
N ARG A 190 8.12 3.13 30.86
CA ARG A 190 8.99 2.26 30.05
C ARG A 190 10.43 2.28 30.56
N GLN A 191 10.93 3.45 30.92
CA GLN A 191 12.27 3.61 31.51
C GLN A 191 12.38 2.86 32.85
N ALA A 192 11.37 2.97 33.72
CA ALA A 192 11.33 2.25 34.99
C ALA A 192 11.31 0.72 34.82
N GLN A 193 10.82 0.23 33.68
CA GLN A 193 10.82 -1.19 33.31
C GLN A 193 12.08 -1.62 32.54
N GLY A 194 13.06 -0.73 32.35
CA GLY A 194 14.27 -1.02 31.59
C GLY A 194 14.04 -1.21 30.08
N LYS A 195 12.90 -0.74 29.54
CA LYS A 195 12.63 -0.81 28.11
C LYS A 195 13.41 0.29 27.36
N PRO A 196 13.95 -0.02 26.18
CA PRO A 196 14.71 0.96 25.40
C PRO A 196 13.79 2.11 24.93
N PRO A 197 14.37 3.31 24.72
CA PRO A 197 13.72 4.40 24.00
C PRO A 197 13.22 3.95 22.63
N VAL A 198 12.16 4.59 22.15
CA VAL A 198 11.53 4.30 20.86
C VAL A 198 11.78 5.44 19.89
N GLU A 199 12.09 5.08 18.64
CA GLU A 199 12.12 6.02 17.51
C GLU A 199 10.70 6.53 17.26
N VAL A 200 10.53 7.84 17.33
CA VAL A 200 9.23 8.50 17.11
C VAL A 200 9.21 9.42 15.90
N TRP A 201 10.36 9.91 15.46
CA TRP A 201 10.46 10.85 14.35
C TRP A 201 11.75 10.64 13.58
N ASN A 202 11.62 10.42 12.28
CA ASN A 202 12.69 10.38 11.31
C ASN A 202 12.62 11.65 10.42
N ILE A 203 13.77 12.31 10.22
CA ILE A 203 13.91 13.55 9.42
C ILE A 203 14.90 13.28 8.28
N VAL A 204 14.37 12.94 7.11
CA VAL A 204 15.12 12.67 5.89
C VAL A 204 15.46 13.98 5.17
N PHE A 205 16.73 14.13 4.83
CA PHE A 205 17.24 15.24 4.05
C PHE A 205 17.45 14.78 2.61
N ASN A 206 16.47 15.06 1.75
CA ASN A 206 16.56 14.79 0.31
C ASN A 206 17.61 15.71 -0.31
N GLU A 207 18.87 15.29 -0.26
CA GLU A 207 20.03 16.01 -0.81
C GLU A 207 20.45 15.45 -2.18
N TYR A 208 20.13 14.18 -2.44
CA TYR A 208 20.56 13.46 -3.63
C TYR A 208 19.38 12.90 -4.42
N TYR A 209 19.59 12.70 -5.72
CA TYR A 209 18.78 11.85 -6.57
C TYR A 209 19.58 10.60 -6.91
N CYS A 210 19.05 9.42 -6.57
CA CYS A 210 19.62 8.14 -6.95
C CYS A 210 19.15 7.76 -8.35
N LEU A 211 20.10 7.50 -9.25
CA LEU A 211 19.86 7.06 -10.61
C LEU A 211 19.69 5.53 -10.67
N PRO A 212 19.13 4.96 -11.77
CA PRO A 212 18.90 3.51 -11.91
C PRO A 212 20.16 2.63 -11.82
N ASN A 213 21.33 3.21 -12.09
CA ASN A 213 22.63 2.56 -11.98
C ASN A 213 23.19 2.58 -10.53
N GLY A 214 22.47 3.19 -9.59
CA GLY A 214 22.85 3.33 -8.18
C GLY A 214 23.84 4.45 -7.88
N SER A 215 24.14 5.35 -8.83
CA SER A 215 24.91 6.57 -8.58
C SER A 215 24.03 7.73 -8.10
N PHE A 216 24.62 8.69 -7.39
CA PHE A 216 23.92 9.84 -6.82
C PHE A 216 24.28 11.13 -7.54
N GLU A 217 23.27 11.97 -7.81
CA GLU A 217 23.41 13.35 -8.24
C GLU A 217 22.89 14.29 -7.15
N LYS A 218 23.49 15.46 -6.95
CA LYS A 218 22.93 16.44 -5.99
C LYS A 218 21.64 17.05 -6.54
N LEU A 219 20.61 17.12 -5.70
CA LEU A 219 19.38 17.82 -6.04
C LEU A 219 19.64 19.34 -6.13
N PRO A 220 19.14 20.02 -7.17
CA PRO A 220 19.23 21.47 -7.28
C PRO A 220 18.57 22.19 -6.10
N ASN A 221 17.43 21.64 -5.64
CA ASN A 221 16.68 22.13 -4.49
C ASN A 221 16.59 20.99 -3.48
N PRO A 222 17.46 20.96 -2.44
CA PRO A 222 17.35 19.96 -1.40
C PRO A 222 16.05 20.16 -0.62
N GLY A 223 15.49 19.07 -0.12
CA GLY A 223 14.20 19.06 0.54
C GLY A 223 14.21 18.33 1.88
N VAL A 224 13.19 18.59 2.68
CA VAL A 224 12.96 17.91 3.95
C VAL A 224 11.76 17.00 3.79
N ASP A 225 11.91 15.74 4.14
CA ASP A 225 10.85 14.74 4.27
C ASP A 225 10.89 14.22 5.71
N THR A 226 9.76 14.23 6.41
CA THR A 226 9.73 13.69 7.77
C THR A 226 8.60 12.70 7.97
N GLY A 227 8.87 11.71 8.82
CA GLY A 227 7.89 10.73 9.25
C GLY A 227 7.93 10.54 10.76
N MET A 228 6.86 10.92 11.43
CA MET A 228 6.63 10.70 12.85
C MET A 228 5.46 9.71 13.03
N GLY A 229 5.72 8.58 13.67
CA GLY A 229 4.69 7.58 13.93
C GLY A 229 3.74 8.02 15.04
N LEU A 230 2.48 8.32 14.70
CA LEU A 230 1.49 8.80 15.67
C LEU A 230 1.34 7.84 16.84
N GLU A 231 1.21 6.55 16.56
CA GLU A 231 0.97 5.52 17.57
C GLU A 231 2.10 5.42 18.59
N ARG A 232 3.35 5.57 18.15
CA ARG A 232 4.51 5.58 19.04
C ARG A 232 4.59 6.87 19.85
N LEU A 233 4.33 8.02 19.23
CA LEU A 233 4.28 9.30 19.95
C LEU A 233 3.19 9.27 21.04
N VAL A 234 1.98 8.85 20.68
CA VAL A 234 0.83 8.76 21.59
C VAL A 234 1.10 7.78 22.73
N MET A 235 1.78 6.66 22.47
CA MET A 235 2.20 5.72 23.51
C MET A 235 3.08 6.40 24.55
N VAL A 236 4.10 7.14 24.10
CA VAL A 236 5.05 7.81 24.99
C VAL A 236 4.39 8.98 25.73
N MET A 237 3.59 9.80 25.05
CA MET A 237 2.88 10.93 25.66
C MET A 237 1.89 10.48 26.74
N GLN A 238 1.15 9.39 26.51
CA GLN A 238 0.18 8.86 27.48
C GLN A 238 0.80 7.92 28.53
N GLY A 239 2.13 7.83 28.61
CA GLY A 239 2.83 7.02 29.61
C GLY A 239 2.56 5.52 29.49
N LYS A 240 2.23 5.02 28.29
CA LYS A 240 1.85 3.62 28.07
C LYS A 240 3.06 2.74 27.74
N ASN A 241 2.94 1.45 28.00
CA ASN A 241 4.01 0.49 27.74
C ASN A 241 4.02 -0.05 26.31
N ASN A 242 2.83 -0.13 25.71
CA ASN A 242 2.63 -0.56 24.33
C ASN A 242 1.56 0.30 23.66
N ILE A 243 1.60 0.34 22.32
CA ILE A 243 0.71 1.17 21.51
C ILE A 243 -0.77 0.81 21.71
N PHE A 244 -1.07 -0.45 22.04
CA PHE A 244 -2.42 -0.96 22.18
C PHE A 244 -3.11 -0.54 23.49
N GLU A 245 -2.36 0.02 24.46
CA GLU A 245 -2.90 0.59 25.69
C GLU A 245 -3.31 2.06 25.55
N THR A 246 -3.04 2.66 24.39
CA THR A 246 -3.39 4.05 24.10
C THR A 246 -4.87 4.20 23.83
N ASP A 247 -5.35 5.43 23.95
CA ASP A 247 -6.69 5.82 23.51
C ASP A 247 -7.00 5.42 22.05
N LEU A 248 -6.00 5.23 21.19
CA LEU A 248 -6.19 4.73 19.81
C LEU A 248 -6.81 3.33 19.75
N PHE A 249 -6.57 2.49 20.75
CA PHE A 249 -6.97 1.07 20.76
C PHE A 249 -7.74 0.62 21.99
N SER A 250 -7.63 1.31 23.12
CA SER A 250 -8.15 0.85 24.41
C SER A 250 -9.65 0.53 24.38
N GLU A 251 -10.45 1.39 23.75
CA GLU A 251 -11.89 1.17 23.54
C GLU A 251 -12.15 -0.07 22.67
N VAL A 252 -11.47 -0.20 21.54
CA VAL A 252 -11.59 -1.37 20.64
C VAL A 252 -11.22 -2.67 21.36
N ILE A 253 -10.13 -2.65 22.13
CA ILE A 253 -9.68 -3.82 22.89
C ILE A 253 -10.66 -4.18 24.00
N SER A 254 -11.33 -3.20 24.60
CA SER A 254 -12.32 -3.44 25.64
C SER A 254 -13.58 -4.16 25.15
N LEU A 255 -13.88 -4.07 23.84
CA LEU A 255 -14.98 -4.79 23.21
C LEU A 255 -14.67 -6.27 22.98
N LEU A 256 -13.39 -6.66 22.95
CA LEU A 256 -12.98 -8.04 22.71
C LEU A 256 -13.12 -8.90 23.98
N PRO A 257 -13.33 -10.23 23.85
CA PRO A 257 -13.50 -11.13 25.00
C PRO A 257 -12.37 -11.00 26.02
N LYS A 258 -12.71 -10.94 27.32
CA LYS A 258 -11.74 -10.63 28.38
C LYS A 258 -10.63 -11.68 28.47
N ASP A 259 -10.97 -12.94 28.25
CA ASP A 259 -10.15 -14.14 28.27
C ASP A 259 -9.30 -14.35 27.00
N LEU A 260 -9.58 -13.63 25.91
CA LEU A 260 -8.76 -13.71 24.70
C LEU A 260 -7.31 -13.30 25.00
N HIS A 261 -6.35 -14.13 24.59
CA HIS A 261 -4.92 -13.88 24.80
C HIS A 261 -4.50 -12.50 24.28
N LYS A 262 -3.62 -11.80 25.02
CA LYS A 262 -3.24 -10.39 24.74
C LYS A 262 -2.74 -10.18 23.31
N ALA A 263 -1.88 -11.06 22.81
CA ALA A 263 -1.39 -10.95 21.43
C ALA A 263 -2.50 -11.09 20.38
N ARG A 264 -3.48 -11.98 20.62
CA ARG A 264 -4.63 -12.18 19.73
C ARG A 264 -5.54 -10.95 19.71
N LYS A 265 -5.78 -10.31 20.87
CA LYS A 265 -6.52 -9.04 20.96
C LYS A 265 -5.87 -7.95 20.10
N ARG A 266 -4.55 -7.84 20.17
CA ARG A 266 -3.77 -6.85 19.41
C ARG A 266 -3.85 -7.10 17.91
N ILE A 267 -3.71 -8.36 17.47
CA ILE A 267 -3.88 -8.74 16.05
C ILE A 267 -5.28 -8.38 15.56
N VAL A 268 -6.33 -8.77 16.29
CA VAL A 268 -7.72 -8.46 15.90
C VAL A 268 -7.95 -6.94 15.83
N ALA A 269 -7.50 -6.19 16.85
CA ALA A 269 -7.69 -4.74 16.89
C ALA A 269 -6.98 -4.03 15.73
N ASP A 270 -5.72 -4.36 15.46
CA ASP A 270 -4.96 -3.80 14.34
C ASP A 270 -5.56 -4.20 12.98
N HIS A 271 -5.80 -5.49 12.76
CA HIS A 271 -6.24 -5.98 11.45
C HIS A 271 -7.65 -5.51 11.09
N LEU A 272 -8.57 -5.40 12.06
CA LEU A 272 -9.88 -4.81 11.82
C LEU A 272 -9.76 -3.30 11.55
N ARG A 273 -8.90 -2.57 12.28
CA ARG A 273 -8.60 -1.15 11.99
C ARG A 273 -8.07 -0.96 10.57
N ALA A 274 -7.04 -1.72 10.21
CA ALA A 274 -6.43 -1.67 8.88
C ALA A 274 -7.43 -2.05 7.77
N SER A 275 -8.26 -3.06 8.00
CA SER A 275 -9.30 -3.47 7.04
C SER A 275 -10.36 -2.39 6.83
N VAL A 276 -10.78 -1.71 7.90
CA VAL A 276 -11.73 -0.60 7.86
C VAL A 276 -11.18 0.56 7.02
N PHE A 277 -9.91 0.92 7.18
CA PHE A 277 -9.28 1.97 6.36
C PHE A 277 -9.15 1.57 4.88
N LEU A 278 -8.78 0.33 4.57
CA LEU A 278 -8.73 -0.15 3.18
C LEU A 278 -10.13 -0.16 2.53
N LEU A 279 -11.15 -0.61 3.26
CA LEU A 279 -12.53 -0.60 2.79
C LEU A 279 -13.03 0.84 2.54
N ALA A 280 -12.71 1.76 3.45
CA ALA A 280 -13.03 3.18 3.33
C ALA A 280 -12.38 3.84 2.11
N ASP A 281 -11.14 3.43 1.76
CA ASP A 281 -10.45 3.86 0.54
C ASP A 281 -10.89 3.10 -0.74
N GLY A 282 -11.95 2.29 -0.68
CA GLY A 282 -12.53 1.63 -1.86
C GLY A 282 -11.93 0.25 -2.20
N VAL A 283 -11.01 -0.29 -1.39
CA VAL A 283 -10.49 -1.64 -1.61
C VAL A 283 -11.56 -2.68 -1.26
N ARG A 284 -11.69 -3.73 -2.07
CA ARG A 284 -12.63 -4.83 -1.85
C ARG A 284 -11.90 -6.17 -1.74
N PRO A 285 -12.34 -7.11 -0.88
CA PRO A 285 -11.69 -8.42 -0.72
C PRO A 285 -11.60 -9.17 -2.06
N SER A 286 -10.41 -9.68 -2.39
CA SER A 286 -10.17 -10.40 -3.65
C SER A 286 -9.03 -11.42 -3.50
N ASN A 287 -8.71 -12.16 -4.56
CA ASN A 287 -7.58 -13.09 -4.57
C ASN A 287 -6.26 -12.45 -5.05
N LYS A 288 -6.23 -11.14 -5.34
CA LYS A 288 -5.06 -10.47 -5.94
C LYS A 288 -4.81 -9.10 -5.34
N GLU A 289 -3.54 -8.69 -5.35
CA GLU A 289 -3.09 -7.31 -5.05
C GLU A 289 -3.64 -6.77 -3.72
N ARG A 290 -4.15 -5.52 -3.70
CA ARG A 290 -4.74 -4.88 -2.52
C ARG A 290 -5.89 -5.68 -1.93
N GLY A 291 -6.75 -6.26 -2.78
CA GLY A 291 -7.88 -7.07 -2.35
C GLY A 291 -7.46 -8.36 -1.66
N TYR A 292 -6.34 -8.95 -2.05
CA TYR A 292 -5.73 -10.10 -1.35
C TYR A 292 -5.26 -9.71 0.05
N ILE A 293 -4.60 -8.55 0.19
CA ILE A 293 -4.15 -8.05 1.50
C ILE A 293 -5.34 -7.84 2.43
N LEU A 294 -6.38 -7.15 1.97
CA LEU A 294 -7.61 -6.95 2.73
C LEU A 294 -8.26 -8.28 3.14
N ARG A 295 -8.41 -9.21 2.19
CA ARG A 295 -8.94 -10.56 2.46
C ARG A 295 -8.11 -11.29 3.52
N ARG A 296 -6.78 -11.23 3.44
CA ARG A 296 -5.86 -11.88 4.39
C ARG A 296 -6.07 -11.36 5.81
N LEU A 297 -6.15 -10.04 5.98
CA LEU A 297 -6.33 -9.40 7.29
C LEU A 297 -7.69 -9.75 7.91
N LEU A 298 -8.76 -9.62 7.11
CA LEU A 298 -10.11 -9.99 7.53
C LEU A 298 -10.19 -11.46 7.95
N ARG A 299 -9.69 -12.39 7.12
CA ARG A 299 -9.73 -13.83 7.44
C ARG A 299 -8.90 -14.18 8.66
N ARG A 300 -7.74 -13.54 8.85
CA ARG A 300 -6.91 -13.74 10.05
C ARG A 300 -7.63 -13.28 11.32
N ALA A 301 -8.34 -12.16 11.29
CA ALA A 301 -9.18 -11.75 12.41
C ALA A 301 -10.34 -12.74 12.62
N LEU A 302 -11.09 -13.07 11.56
CA LEU A 302 -12.22 -14.01 11.61
C LEU A 302 -11.82 -15.42 12.05
N ALA A 303 -10.56 -15.82 11.85
CA ALA A 303 -10.02 -17.06 12.38
C ALA A 303 -10.08 -17.10 13.91
N TYR A 304 -9.80 -15.97 14.59
CA TYR A 304 -9.97 -15.87 16.04
C TYR A 304 -11.43 -15.80 16.46
N GLU A 305 -12.29 -15.17 15.67
CA GLU A 305 -13.73 -15.21 15.92
C GLU A 305 -14.23 -16.66 15.99
N TYR A 306 -13.82 -17.47 15.01
CA TYR A 306 -14.15 -18.88 14.94
C TYR A 306 -13.50 -19.72 16.06
N THR A 307 -12.17 -19.70 16.14
CA THR A 307 -11.41 -20.59 17.05
C THR A 307 -11.66 -20.29 18.52
N GLN A 308 -12.13 -19.09 18.88
CA GLN A 308 -12.36 -18.68 20.27
C GLN A 308 -13.85 -18.50 20.57
N ASN A 309 -14.74 -18.89 19.66
CA ASN A 309 -16.19 -18.76 19.80
C ASN A 309 -16.63 -17.33 20.19
N VAL A 310 -16.00 -16.32 19.57
CA VAL A 310 -16.36 -14.92 19.82
C VAL A 310 -17.76 -14.66 19.25
N PRO A 311 -18.68 -14.01 19.99
CA PRO A 311 -20.01 -13.68 19.47
C PRO A 311 -19.94 -12.85 18.18
N LEU A 312 -20.80 -13.18 17.21
CA LEU A 312 -20.72 -12.68 15.83
C LEU A 312 -20.84 -11.16 15.72
N GLU A 313 -21.48 -10.53 16.70
CA GLU A 313 -21.72 -9.09 16.80
C GLU A 313 -20.51 -8.29 17.34
N VAL A 314 -19.54 -8.96 17.98
CA VAL A 314 -18.40 -8.27 18.62
C VAL A 314 -17.54 -7.57 17.59
N PHE A 315 -17.21 -8.25 16.48
CA PHE A 315 -16.35 -7.67 15.45
C PHE A 315 -17.07 -6.55 14.69
N GLU A 316 -18.38 -6.67 14.47
CA GLU A 316 -19.18 -5.56 13.93
C GLU A 316 -19.17 -4.34 14.86
N SER A 317 -19.23 -4.56 16.18
CA SER A 317 -19.11 -3.50 17.19
C SER A 317 -17.73 -2.84 17.15
N VAL A 318 -16.66 -3.63 16.98
CA VAL A 318 -15.29 -3.12 16.80
C VAL A 318 -15.20 -2.25 15.54
N LEU A 319 -15.73 -2.70 14.41
CA LEU A 319 -15.76 -1.93 13.16
C LEU A 319 -16.47 -0.58 13.37
N ASN A 320 -17.64 -0.58 14.01
CA ASN A 320 -18.40 0.63 14.29
C ASN A 320 -17.65 1.60 15.21
N GLU A 321 -16.95 1.10 16.22
CA GLU A 321 -16.16 1.95 17.11
C GLU A 321 -14.96 2.58 16.37
N ILE A 322 -14.30 1.82 15.48
CA ILE A 322 -13.24 2.37 14.61
C ILE A 322 -13.81 3.49 13.73
N ILE A 323 -14.91 3.23 13.01
CA ILE A 323 -15.56 4.24 12.15
C ILE A 323 -15.92 5.50 12.95
N LYS A 324 -16.56 5.33 14.12
CA LYS A 324 -16.93 6.43 15.01
C LYS A 324 -15.72 7.26 15.44
N LYS A 325 -14.59 6.62 15.73
CA LYS A 325 -13.37 7.29 16.19
C LYS A 325 -12.72 8.15 15.11
N TYR A 326 -12.70 7.66 13.88
CA TYR A 326 -11.93 8.28 12.79
C TYR A 326 -12.75 9.16 11.84
N ARG A 327 -14.09 9.08 11.84
CA ARG A 327 -14.96 9.86 10.94
C ARG A 327 -14.78 11.38 10.96
N ASN A 328 -14.40 11.95 12.11
CA ASN A 328 -14.18 13.40 12.23
C ASN A 328 -12.86 13.85 11.57
N PHE A 329 -11.91 12.94 11.37
CA PHE A 329 -10.62 13.22 10.74
C PHE A 329 -10.59 12.84 9.25
N TYR A 330 -11.42 11.88 8.87
CA TYR A 330 -11.37 11.22 7.57
C TYR A 330 -12.79 11.11 6.99
N SER A 331 -13.11 11.98 6.02
CA SER A 331 -14.46 12.13 5.47
C SER A 331 -14.96 10.89 4.72
N GLU A 332 -14.06 10.02 4.25
CA GLU A 332 -14.39 8.77 3.58
C GLU A 332 -15.23 7.82 4.46
N PHE A 333 -15.13 7.93 5.79
CA PHE A 333 -15.95 7.11 6.69
C PHE A 333 -17.42 7.49 6.68
N ASP A 334 -17.76 8.77 6.46
CA ASP A 334 -19.16 9.17 6.32
C ASP A 334 -19.73 8.75 4.96
N GLN A 335 -18.89 8.73 3.92
CA GLN A 335 -19.29 8.36 2.55
C GLN A 335 -19.49 6.85 2.40
N ASN A 336 -18.61 6.05 3.03
CA ASN A 336 -18.49 4.62 2.74
C ASN A 336 -18.90 3.71 3.91
N LYS A 337 -19.50 4.26 5.00
CA LYS A 337 -19.86 3.49 6.21
C LYS A 337 -20.60 2.19 5.92
N ASP A 338 -21.71 2.29 5.18
CA ASP A 338 -22.58 1.14 4.92
C ASP A 338 -21.87 0.09 4.06
N GLU A 339 -21.01 0.55 3.15
CA GLU A 339 -20.23 -0.34 2.30
C GLU A 339 -19.12 -1.06 3.09
N ILE A 340 -18.43 -0.39 4.02
CA ILE A 340 -17.43 -1.01 4.90
C ILE A 340 -18.05 -2.19 5.66
N VAL A 341 -19.21 -1.97 6.29
CA VAL A 341 -19.90 -3.01 7.07
C VAL A 341 -20.44 -4.11 6.16
N SER A 342 -21.02 -3.75 5.00
CA SER A 342 -21.56 -4.71 4.03
C SER A 342 -20.47 -5.65 3.49
N GLU A 343 -19.32 -5.11 3.09
CA GLU A 343 -18.21 -5.89 2.54
C GLU A 343 -17.54 -6.78 3.58
N PHE A 344 -17.42 -6.32 4.83
CA PHE A 344 -17.01 -7.16 5.94
C PHE A 344 -17.93 -8.38 6.11
N LYS A 345 -19.25 -8.16 6.13
CA LYS A 345 -20.24 -9.24 6.24
C LYS A 345 -20.15 -10.23 5.09
N LYS A 346 -20.04 -9.73 3.85
CA LYS A 346 -19.88 -10.58 2.66
C LYS A 346 -18.64 -11.47 2.75
N GLU A 347 -17.48 -10.92 3.13
CA GLU A 347 -16.26 -11.73 3.27
C GLU A 347 -16.36 -12.72 4.44
N LYS A 348 -16.98 -12.32 5.56
CA LYS A 348 -17.27 -13.23 6.69
C LYS A 348 -18.14 -14.41 6.27
N GLU A 349 -19.23 -14.17 5.57
CA GLU A 349 -20.09 -15.23 5.04
C GLU A 349 -19.35 -16.15 4.06
N GLN A 350 -18.53 -15.58 3.17
CA GLN A 350 -17.71 -16.35 2.24
C GLN A 350 -16.70 -17.23 2.97
N PHE A 351 -16.04 -16.69 4.00
CA PHE A 351 -15.08 -17.41 4.81
C PHE A 351 -15.75 -18.59 5.54
N LEU A 352 -16.88 -18.34 6.21
CA LEU A 352 -17.64 -19.37 6.93
C LEU A 352 -18.19 -20.46 6.00
N LYS A 353 -18.50 -20.14 4.74
CA LYS A 353 -18.92 -21.14 3.72
C LYS A 353 -17.79 -22.08 3.29
N VAL A 354 -16.54 -21.59 3.27
CA VAL A 354 -15.37 -22.38 2.81
C VAL A 354 -14.71 -23.13 3.98
N LEU A 355 -14.76 -22.58 5.18
CA LEU A 355 -14.10 -23.10 6.37
C LEU A 355 -14.39 -24.60 6.66
N PRO A 356 -15.65 -25.10 6.63
CA PRO A 356 -15.92 -26.52 6.88
C PRO A 356 -15.24 -27.46 5.88
N LYS A 357 -15.12 -27.04 4.61
CA LYS A 357 -14.44 -27.83 3.59
C LYS A 357 -12.94 -27.90 3.88
N GLY A 358 -12.33 -26.78 4.25
CA GLY A 358 -10.92 -26.72 4.65
C GLY A 358 -10.65 -27.60 5.87
N LEU A 359 -11.45 -27.46 6.93
CA LEU A 359 -11.31 -28.25 8.16
C LEU A 359 -11.43 -29.75 7.90
N LYS A 360 -12.34 -30.18 7.02
CA LYS A 360 -12.45 -31.58 6.60
C LYS A 360 -11.18 -32.10 5.91
N GLN A 361 -10.49 -31.28 5.12
CA GLN A 361 -9.22 -31.70 4.50
C GLN A 361 -8.08 -31.70 5.52
N LEU A 362 -8.07 -30.74 6.44
CA LEU A 362 -7.14 -30.74 7.56
C LEU A 362 -7.29 -32.01 8.42
N GLU A 363 -8.54 -32.42 8.70
CA GLU A 363 -8.83 -33.65 9.43
C GLU A 363 -8.32 -34.91 8.72
N LYS A 364 -8.49 -35.00 7.39
CA LYS A 364 -7.88 -36.08 6.60
C LYS A 364 -6.36 -36.08 6.70
N LEU A 365 -5.75 -34.90 6.59
CA LEU A 365 -4.30 -34.77 6.71
C LEU A 365 -3.83 -35.19 8.11
N ILE A 366 -4.54 -34.81 9.16
CA ILE A 366 -4.26 -35.25 10.54
C ILE A 366 -4.30 -36.78 10.66
N LEU A 367 -5.26 -37.46 10.02
CA LEU A 367 -5.36 -38.92 10.05
C LEU A 367 -4.17 -39.64 9.38
N GLU A 368 -3.46 -38.97 8.47
CA GLU A 368 -2.23 -39.50 7.86
C GLU A 368 -1.04 -39.45 8.83
N TYR A 369 -1.11 -38.58 9.86
CA TYR A 369 -0.09 -38.35 10.89
C TYR A 369 -0.63 -38.61 12.31
N PRO A 370 -1.10 -39.84 12.62
CA PRO A 370 -1.75 -40.09 13.90
C PRO A 370 -0.75 -40.02 15.08
N PRO A 371 -1.17 -39.51 16.25
CA PRO A 371 -0.28 -39.24 17.39
C PRO A 371 0.48 -40.47 17.93
N ASP A 372 -0.10 -41.66 17.74
CA ASP A 372 0.40 -42.95 18.23
C ASP A 372 1.60 -43.50 17.43
N LYS A 373 1.84 -43.01 16.20
CA LYS A 373 3.02 -43.40 15.39
C LYS A 373 4.36 -42.86 15.89
N PHE A 374 4.37 -41.89 16.82
CA PHE A 374 5.59 -41.18 17.25
C PHE A 374 5.91 -41.24 18.76
N GLY A 375 5.24 -42.11 19.52
CA GLY A 375 5.57 -42.40 20.93
C GLY A 375 4.63 -41.76 21.94
N ARG A 376 4.30 -42.52 23.00
CA ARG A 376 3.25 -42.21 23.98
C ARG A 376 3.51 -40.95 24.82
N VAL A 377 2.43 -40.24 25.12
CA VAL A 377 2.28 -39.26 26.21
C VAL A 377 2.67 -39.91 27.55
N ARG A 378 3.50 -39.24 28.37
CA ARG A 378 3.78 -39.68 29.76
C ARG A 378 2.58 -39.37 30.66
N ASP A 379 2.36 -40.20 31.69
CA ASP A 379 1.22 -40.23 32.64
C ASP A 379 0.90 -38.93 33.42
N ASN A 380 1.57 -37.81 33.16
CA ASN A 380 1.46 -36.60 33.97
C ASN A 380 0.73 -35.44 33.27
N GLY A 381 0.05 -35.68 32.14
CA GLY A 381 -0.89 -34.72 31.54
C GLY A 381 -0.29 -33.50 30.84
N GLU A 382 1.04 -33.33 30.80
CA GLU A 382 1.69 -32.25 30.06
C GLU A 382 2.70 -32.80 29.04
N LEU A 383 2.46 -32.49 27.75
CA LEU A 383 3.44 -32.66 26.70
C LEU A 383 4.34 -31.41 26.65
N PRO A 384 5.68 -31.54 26.72
CA PRO A 384 6.53 -30.43 26.35
C PRO A 384 6.33 -30.11 24.86
N ILE A 385 6.11 -28.83 24.54
CA ILE A 385 5.88 -28.27 23.19
C ILE A 385 6.95 -28.71 22.15
N VAL A 386 8.09 -29.21 22.61
CA VAL A 386 9.28 -29.51 21.82
C VAL A 386 9.19 -30.83 21.03
N ASN A 387 8.25 -31.73 21.34
CA ASN A 387 8.16 -33.08 20.74
C ASN A 387 6.79 -33.45 20.13
N MET A 388 5.97 -32.48 19.72
CA MET A 388 4.74 -32.80 18.98
C MET A 388 5.07 -33.34 17.58
N PRO A 389 4.39 -34.39 17.09
CA PRO A 389 4.53 -34.83 15.70
C PRO A 389 4.18 -33.67 14.76
N LYS A 390 5.02 -33.48 13.74
CA LYS A 390 4.90 -32.36 12.80
C LYS A 390 4.36 -32.81 11.46
N ILE A 391 3.24 -32.24 11.05
CA ILE A 391 2.75 -32.32 9.67
C ILE A 391 3.69 -31.49 8.78
N PRO A 392 4.05 -31.97 7.58
CA PRO A 392 4.84 -31.21 6.62
C PRO A 392 4.23 -29.85 6.31
N GLY A 393 5.08 -28.82 6.27
CA GLY A 393 4.66 -27.44 6.04
C GLY A 393 4.16 -27.18 4.62
N ASP A 394 4.59 -27.96 3.63
CA ASP A 394 4.08 -27.91 2.25
C ASP A 394 2.62 -28.40 2.16
N ALA A 395 2.28 -29.50 2.85
CA ALA A 395 0.90 -29.99 2.93
C ALA A 395 -0.03 -28.96 3.62
N ILE A 396 0.44 -28.29 4.67
CA ILE A 396 -0.29 -27.18 5.30
C ILE A 396 -0.40 -25.98 4.36
N PHE A 397 0.67 -25.67 3.61
CA PHE A 397 0.65 -24.61 2.61
C PHE A 397 -0.37 -24.88 1.50
N ASP A 398 -0.56 -26.12 1.08
CA ASP A 398 -1.59 -26.51 0.12
C ASP A 398 -3.01 -26.22 0.62
N LEU A 399 -3.26 -26.49 1.91
CA LEU A 399 -4.53 -26.14 2.54
C LEU A 399 -4.72 -24.62 2.66
N TYR A 400 -3.65 -23.90 2.99
CA TYR A 400 -3.62 -22.44 3.05
C TYR A 400 -3.99 -21.82 1.69
N GLN A 401 -3.35 -22.22 0.61
CA GLN A 401 -3.60 -21.66 -0.72
C GLN A 401 -4.93 -22.11 -1.36
N SER A 402 -5.35 -23.36 -1.12
CA SER A 402 -6.49 -23.95 -1.82
C SER A 402 -7.83 -23.68 -1.13
N TYR A 403 -7.83 -23.65 0.20
CA TYR A 403 -9.04 -23.50 1.01
C TYR A 403 -9.07 -22.19 1.82
N GLY A 404 -7.98 -21.41 1.79
CA GLY A 404 -7.91 -20.13 2.48
C GLY A 404 -7.98 -20.25 4.00
N LEU A 405 -7.62 -21.41 4.55
CA LEU A 405 -7.41 -21.59 5.99
C LEU A 405 -6.19 -20.78 6.42
N THR A 406 -6.23 -20.24 7.64
CA THR A 406 -5.17 -19.37 8.15
C THR A 406 -4.25 -20.11 9.12
N PRO A 407 -3.01 -19.64 9.31
CA PRO A 407 -2.10 -20.17 10.32
C PRO A 407 -2.71 -20.29 11.72
N GLU A 408 -3.60 -19.37 12.10
CA GLU A 408 -4.32 -19.38 13.38
C GLU A 408 -5.20 -20.62 13.53
N ILE A 409 -5.96 -20.98 12.50
CA ILE A 409 -6.78 -22.20 12.49
C ILE A 409 -5.89 -23.43 12.59
N PHE A 410 -4.82 -23.51 11.78
CA PHE A 410 -3.92 -24.66 11.83
C PHE A 410 -3.29 -24.84 13.22
N LYS A 411 -2.78 -23.76 13.81
CA LYS A 411 -2.14 -23.80 15.14
C LYS A 411 -3.12 -24.27 16.21
N GLU A 412 -4.34 -23.76 16.23
CA GLU A 412 -5.34 -24.15 17.24
C GLU A 412 -5.84 -25.59 17.02
N GLU A 413 -6.22 -25.95 15.80
CA GLU A 413 -6.77 -27.26 15.46
C GLU A 413 -5.77 -28.41 15.65
N LEU A 414 -4.49 -28.16 15.37
CA LEU A 414 -3.42 -29.15 15.56
C LEU A 414 -3.04 -29.27 17.05
N ALA A 415 -2.91 -28.14 17.76
CA ALA A 415 -2.59 -28.16 19.19
C ALA A 415 -3.66 -28.91 20.02
N ASN A 416 -4.94 -28.73 19.70
CA ASN A 416 -6.06 -29.45 20.33
C ASN A 416 -5.97 -30.98 20.16
N ARG A 417 -5.18 -31.46 19.20
CA ARG A 417 -4.95 -32.87 18.90
C ARG A 417 -3.52 -33.33 19.24
N GLY A 418 -2.74 -32.49 19.93
CA GLY A 418 -1.35 -32.77 20.30
C GLY A 418 -0.37 -32.81 19.11
N LEU A 419 -0.72 -32.13 18.01
CA LEU A 419 0.07 -32.05 16.79
C LEU A 419 0.58 -30.62 16.55
N ALA A 420 1.61 -30.51 15.73
CA ALA A 420 2.06 -29.25 15.15
C ALA A 420 2.30 -29.42 13.64
N TYR A 421 2.69 -28.35 12.97
CA TYR A 421 3.25 -28.44 11.62
C TYR A 421 4.66 -27.84 11.58
N ASP A 422 5.41 -28.18 10.54
CA ASP A 422 6.71 -27.57 10.31
C ASP A 422 6.54 -26.12 9.82
N GLU A 423 6.50 -25.18 10.77
CA GLU A 423 6.40 -23.75 10.48
C GLU A 423 7.56 -23.23 9.61
N LYS A 424 8.77 -23.79 9.76
CA LYS A 424 9.93 -23.37 8.96
C LYS A 424 9.77 -23.79 7.51
N GLN A 425 9.34 -25.03 7.28
CA GLN A 425 9.04 -25.52 5.93
C GLN A 425 7.86 -24.74 5.32
N PHE A 426 6.81 -24.46 6.09
CA PHE A 426 5.66 -23.66 5.64
C PHE A 426 6.10 -22.25 5.17
N GLU A 427 6.87 -21.53 5.99
CA GLU A 427 7.35 -20.19 5.62
C GLU A 427 8.33 -20.23 4.44
N LEU A 428 9.16 -21.26 4.32
CA LEU A 428 10.03 -21.45 3.16
C LEU A 428 9.22 -21.64 1.86
N VAL A 429 8.19 -22.48 1.87
CA VAL A 429 7.32 -22.73 0.71
C VAL A 429 6.51 -21.49 0.37
N LYS A 430 5.94 -20.82 1.38
CA LYS A 430 5.23 -19.55 1.24
C LYS A 430 6.12 -18.47 0.63
N LYS A 431 7.36 -18.32 1.10
CA LYS A 431 8.33 -17.37 0.54
C LYS A 431 8.67 -17.68 -0.92
N LYS A 432 8.94 -18.94 -1.26
CA LYS A 432 9.16 -19.36 -2.66
C LYS A 432 7.95 -19.04 -3.55
N HIS A 433 6.74 -19.31 -3.08
CA HIS A 433 5.51 -18.98 -3.81
C HIS A 433 5.32 -17.46 -3.97
N GLN A 434 5.66 -16.67 -2.94
CA GLN A 434 5.66 -15.21 -3.01
C GLN A 434 6.70 -14.69 -4.00
N GLU A 435 7.92 -15.25 -4.04
CA GLU A 435 8.97 -14.89 -4.99
C GLU A 435 8.54 -15.18 -6.43
N ILE A 436 7.93 -16.33 -6.69
CA ILE A 436 7.35 -16.67 -8.01
C ILE A 436 6.26 -15.65 -8.40
N SER A 437 5.38 -15.31 -7.45
CA SER A 437 4.32 -14.31 -7.66
C SER A 437 4.91 -12.91 -7.90
N ARG A 438 5.97 -12.53 -7.17
CA ARG A 438 6.70 -11.27 -7.31
C ARG A 438 7.45 -11.19 -8.63
N ALA A 439 8.14 -12.23 -9.08
CA ALA A 439 8.77 -12.26 -10.40
C ALA A 439 7.75 -12.08 -11.54
N GLY A 440 6.53 -12.61 -11.35
CA GLY A 440 5.40 -12.33 -12.24
C GLY A 440 4.90 -10.88 -12.19
N ALA A 441 4.97 -10.24 -11.02
CA ALA A 441 4.60 -8.83 -10.80
C ALA A 441 5.71 -7.84 -11.23
N GLU A 442 6.99 -8.14 -11.05
CA GLU A 442 8.12 -7.34 -11.54
C GLU A 442 8.16 -7.32 -13.07
N LYS A 443 7.68 -8.35 -13.77
CA LYS A 443 7.41 -8.28 -15.22
C LYS A 443 6.26 -7.33 -15.58
N LYS A 444 5.36 -7.03 -14.63
CA LYS A 444 4.21 -6.12 -14.76
C LYS A 444 4.55 -4.68 -14.33
N PHE A 445 5.50 -4.49 -13.41
CA PHE A 445 5.96 -3.18 -12.90
C PHE A 445 7.35 -2.77 -13.42
N GLY A 446 8.07 -3.69 -14.07
CA GLY A 446 9.42 -3.50 -14.62
C GLY A 446 9.46 -3.29 -16.13
N GLY A 447 8.32 -3.00 -16.76
CA GLY A 447 8.31 -2.44 -18.10
C GLY A 447 8.91 -1.04 -18.05
N HIS A 448 9.87 -0.77 -18.93
CA HIS A 448 10.52 0.52 -19.21
C HIS A 448 9.78 1.71 -18.60
N GLY A 449 10.49 2.53 -17.82
CA GLY A 449 10.03 3.79 -17.22
C GLY A 449 9.46 4.78 -18.23
N ILE A 450 8.33 4.42 -18.83
CA ILE A 450 7.37 5.32 -19.42
C ILE A 450 6.44 5.62 -18.26
N VAL A 451 6.83 6.64 -17.50
CA VAL A 451 5.89 7.47 -16.78
C VAL A 451 4.83 7.87 -17.81
N GLY A 452 3.69 7.19 -17.77
CA GLY A 452 2.55 7.53 -18.60
C GLY A 452 2.03 8.89 -18.16
N GLY A 453 2.47 9.95 -18.84
CA GLY A 453 1.83 11.27 -18.81
C GLY A 453 2.48 12.30 -17.90
N ILE A 454 3.68 12.77 -18.25
CA ILE A 454 4.13 14.13 -17.91
C ILE A 454 4.26 14.92 -19.21
N VAL A 455 3.48 16.00 -19.31
CA VAL A 455 3.63 17.03 -20.33
C VAL A 455 4.91 17.81 -19.99
N GLY A 456 5.90 17.80 -20.89
CA GLY A 456 6.97 18.82 -20.90
C GLY A 456 8.40 18.42 -20.56
N ALA A 457 8.76 17.14 -20.37
CA ALA A 457 10.16 16.73 -20.24
C ALA A 457 10.77 16.31 -21.61
N PRO A 458 12.00 16.74 -21.96
CA PRO A 458 12.62 16.38 -23.23
C PRO A 458 12.92 14.88 -23.25
N THR A 459 12.26 14.18 -24.16
CA THR A 459 12.48 12.77 -24.45
C THR A 459 13.80 12.59 -25.20
N SER A 460 14.86 12.23 -24.49
CA SER A 460 16.02 11.58 -25.10
C SER A 460 15.85 10.07 -24.95
N VAL A 461 15.31 9.44 -25.99
CA VAL A 461 15.13 7.99 -26.08
C VAL A 461 16.41 7.38 -26.67
N VAL A 462 17.09 6.55 -25.88
CA VAL A 462 18.08 5.59 -26.37
C VAL A 462 17.32 4.36 -26.90
N GLY A 463 17.39 4.11 -28.22
CA GLY A 463 17.02 2.82 -28.84
C GLY A 463 15.72 2.80 -29.67
N GLY A 464 15.79 3.21 -30.94
CA GLY A 464 14.66 3.34 -31.88
C GLY A 464 13.97 2.07 -32.39
N ARG A 465 13.99 0.93 -31.67
CA ARG A 465 13.24 -0.30 -32.06
C ARG A 465 12.13 -0.70 -31.08
N SER A 466 12.18 -0.27 -29.81
CA SER A 466 11.21 -0.66 -28.77
C SER A 466 9.93 0.20 -28.78
N SER A 467 10.01 1.49 -29.17
CA SER A 467 8.86 2.40 -29.08
C SER A 467 7.74 2.13 -30.10
N ASP A 468 8.08 1.59 -31.28
CA ASP A 468 7.13 1.38 -32.37
C ASP A 468 6.13 0.24 -32.07
N LYS A 469 6.62 -0.91 -31.59
CA LYS A 469 5.75 -2.02 -31.17
C LYS A 469 4.83 -1.64 -30.02
N ILE A 470 5.34 -0.87 -29.06
CA ILE A 470 4.54 -0.37 -27.94
C ILE A 470 3.41 0.53 -28.47
N ALA A 471 3.69 1.45 -29.39
CA ALA A 471 2.68 2.32 -29.99
C ALA A 471 1.59 1.54 -30.76
N LYS A 472 1.99 0.49 -31.48
CA LYS A 472 1.08 -0.41 -32.19
C LYS A 472 0.17 -1.17 -31.23
N LEU A 473 0.74 -1.82 -30.21
CA LEU A 473 -0.02 -2.56 -29.20
C LEU A 473 -0.92 -1.64 -28.36
N HIS A 474 -0.48 -0.40 -28.10
CA HIS A 474 -1.31 0.60 -27.44
C HIS A 474 -2.55 0.92 -28.26
N THR A 475 -2.38 1.23 -29.54
CA THR A 475 -3.49 1.55 -30.43
C THR A 475 -4.41 0.33 -30.62
N ALA A 476 -3.85 -0.88 -30.71
CA ALA A 476 -4.61 -2.13 -30.75
C ALA A 476 -5.48 -2.34 -29.50
N THR A 477 -5.00 -1.89 -28.33
CA THR A 477 -5.76 -1.99 -27.07
C THR A 477 -7.00 -1.09 -27.06
N HIS A 478 -6.93 0.09 -27.68
CA HIS A 478 -8.11 0.96 -27.87
C HIS A 478 -9.13 0.36 -28.83
N LEU A 479 -8.66 -0.27 -29.92
CA LEU A 479 -9.54 -1.02 -30.82
C LEU A 479 -10.20 -2.20 -30.09
N LEU A 480 -9.45 -2.91 -29.24
CA LEU A 480 -9.94 -4.03 -28.44
C LEU A 480 -11.06 -3.60 -27.48
N LEU A 481 -10.89 -2.49 -26.74
CA LEU A 481 -11.95 -2.00 -25.84
C LEU A 481 -13.22 -1.64 -26.61
N ALA A 482 -13.09 -0.92 -27.73
CA ALA A 482 -14.22 -0.58 -28.57
C ALA A 482 -14.92 -1.83 -29.16
N ALA A 483 -14.14 -2.84 -29.57
CA ALA A 483 -14.67 -4.10 -30.08
C ALA A 483 -15.38 -4.94 -29.00
N LEU A 484 -14.83 -4.99 -27.78
CA LEU A 484 -15.47 -5.62 -26.62
C LEU A 484 -16.79 -4.93 -26.29
N ARG A 485 -16.82 -3.59 -26.26
CA ARG A 485 -18.06 -2.82 -26.01
C ARG A 485 -19.13 -3.04 -27.07
N LYS A 486 -18.74 -3.15 -28.34
CA LYS A 486 -19.67 -3.45 -29.45
C LYS A 486 -20.19 -4.89 -29.42
N THR A 487 -19.38 -5.83 -28.92
CA THR A 487 -19.72 -7.26 -28.93
C THR A 487 -20.50 -7.68 -27.69
N LEU A 488 -20.10 -7.19 -26.51
CA LEU A 488 -20.59 -7.65 -25.22
C LEU A 488 -21.56 -6.66 -24.54
N GLY A 489 -21.45 -5.36 -24.83
CA GLY A 489 -22.30 -4.32 -24.25
C GLY A 489 -21.55 -3.04 -23.87
N LYS A 490 -22.28 -1.92 -23.73
CA LYS A 490 -21.70 -0.59 -23.44
C LYS A 490 -21.22 -0.44 -21.99
N GLU A 491 -21.54 -1.38 -21.13
CA GLU A 491 -21.14 -1.47 -19.74
C GLU A 491 -19.73 -2.04 -19.54
N ILE A 492 -19.07 -2.49 -20.62
CA ILE A 492 -17.67 -2.93 -20.56
C ILE A 492 -16.75 -1.73 -20.32
N GLU A 493 -16.03 -1.80 -19.22
CA GLU A 493 -15.05 -0.85 -18.71
C GLU A 493 -13.71 -1.56 -18.52
N GLN A 494 -12.63 -0.84 -18.79
CA GLN A 494 -11.30 -1.28 -18.47
C GLN A 494 -11.11 -1.36 -16.95
N LYS A 495 -10.59 -2.49 -16.46
CA LYS A 495 -10.18 -2.71 -15.06
C LYS A 495 -8.67 -2.84 -14.89
N GLY A 496 -7.92 -2.91 -16.00
CA GLY A 496 -6.47 -2.91 -16.01
C GLY A 496 -5.91 -3.09 -17.42
N SER A 497 -4.75 -2.52 -17.71
CA SER A 497 -4.02 -2.75 -18.96
C SER A 497 -2.53 -2.82 -18.67
N ASP A 498 -1.78 -3.54 -19.52
CA ASP A 498 -0.34 -3.73 -19.44
C ASP A 498 0.17 -4.11 -20.83
N ILE A 499 1.08 -3.30 -21.37
CA ILE A 499 1.59 -3.43 -22.73
C ILE A 499 3.12 -3.47 -22.63
N ASN A 500 3.72 -4.46 -23.29
CA ASN A 500 5.17 -4.51 -23.50
C ASN A 500 5.47 -4.72 -24.98
N ASP A 501 6.73 -4.98 -25.33
CA ASP A 501 7.22 -5.18 -26.69
C ASP A 501 6.82 -6.52 -27.33
N GLU A 502 6.20 -7.43 -26.56
CA GLU A 502 5.79 -8.76 -27.00
C GLU A 502 4.26 -8.93 -27.05
N ARG A 503 3.51 -8.27 -26.16
CA ARG A 503 2.07 -8.52 -25.98
C ARG A 503 1.34 -7.36 -25.30
N ALA A 504 0.02 -7.36 -25.47
CA ALA A 504 -0.93 -6.61 -24.66
C ALA A 504 -1.69 -7.54 -23.71
N ARG A 505 -1.96 -7.04 -22.50
CA ARG A 505 -2.84 -7.66 -21.50
C ARG A 505 -3.93 -6.65 -21.14
N PHE A 506 -5.18 -7.04 -21.32
CA PHE A 506 -6.32 -6.17 -21.11
C PHE A 506 -7.34 -6.82 -20.18
N ASP A 507 -7.70 -6.13 -19.09
CA ASP A 507 -8.65 -6.59 -18.09
C ASP A 507 -9.92 -5.74 -18.16
N PHE A 508 -11.09 -6.38 -18.11
CA PHE A 508 -12.39 -5.72 -18.22
C PHE A 508 -13.46 -6.39 -17.34
N ASN A 509 -14.48 -5.63 -16.95
CA ASN A 509 -15.60 -6.17 -16.18
C ASN A 509 -16.51 -7.03 -17.06
N PHE A 510 -16.61 -8.32 -16.75
CA PHE A 510 -17.58 -9.21 -17.38
C PHE A 510 -17.82 -10.43 -16.48
N PRO A 511 -19.08 -10.84 -16.23
CA PRO A 511 -19.41 -11.81 -15.18
C PRO A 511 -19.08 -13.26 -15.54
N ARG A 512 -18.89 -13.58 -16.82
CA ARG A 512 -18.70 -14.95 -17.32
C ARG A 512 -17.52 -15.05 -18.28
N LYS A 513 -17.16 -16.28 -18.64
CA LYS A 513 -16.20 -16.56 -19.71
C LYS A 513 -16.77 -16.11 -21.06
N LEU A 514 -15.90 -15.58 -21.93
CA LEU A 514 -16.26 -15.28 -23.31
C LEU A 514 -16.43 -16.59 -24.07
N THR A 515 -17.47 -16.66 -24.89
CA THR A 515 -17.67 -17.75 -25.85
C THR A 515 -16.62 -17.66 -26.95
N VAL A 516 -16.40 -18.78 -27.65
CA VAL A 516 -15.41 -18.82 -28.74
C VAL A 516 -15.83 -17.85 -29.85
N GLU A 517 -17.13 -17.76 -30.11
CA GLU A 517 -17.76 -16.88 -31.09
C GLU A 517 -17.59 -15.40 -30.70
N GLU A 518 -17.71 -15.06 -29.42
CA GLU A 518 -17.45 -13.69 -28.94
C GLU A 518 -15.98 -13.30 -29.09
N ILE A 519 -15.04 -14.23 -28.81
CA ILE A 519 -13.61 -13.98 -29.00
C ILE A 519 -13.30 -13.76 -30.49
N GLN A 520 -13.82 -14.62 -31.36
CA GLN A 520 -13.66 -14.50 -32.81
C GLN A 520 -14.22 -13.17 -33.32
N LYS A 521 -15.43 -12.81 -32.91
CA LYS A 521 -16.08 -11.55 -33.33
C LYS A 521 -15.30 -10.31 -32.88
N VAL A 522 -14.73 -10.33 -31.66
CA VAL A 522 -13.87 -9.24 -31.17
C VAL A 522 -12.60 -9.14 -32.01
N GLU A 523 -11.92 -10.27 -32.26
CA GLU A 523 -10.69 -10.32 -33.06
C GLU A 523 -10.94 -9.88 -34.52
N GLU A 524 -12.01 -10.35 -35.14
CA GLU A 524 -12.43 -9.96 -36.49
C GLU A 524 -12.67 -8.47 -36.60
N LEU A 525 -13.38 -7.89 -35.63
CA LEU A 525 -13.71 -6.47 -35.61
C LEU A 525 -12.47 -5.58 -35.41
N VAL A 526 -11.52 -5.99 -34.55
CA VAL A 526 -10.25 -5.27 -34.40
C VAL A 526 -9.47 -5.29 -35.72
N ASN A 527 -9.33 -6.48 -36.34
CA ASN A 527 -8.60 -6.62 -37.59
C ASN A 527 -9.29 -5.94 -38.78
N GLU A 528 -10.63 -5.88 -38.79
CA GLU A 528 -11.39 -5.07 -39.74
C GLU A 528 -10.97 -3.60 -39.64
N LYS A 529 -10.91 -3.05 -38.43
CA LYS A 529 -10.52 -1.64 -38.23
C LYS A 529 -9.04 -1.37 -38.47
N ILE A 530 -8.19 -2.38 -38.33
CA ILE A 530 -6.80 -2.29 -38.79
C ILE A 530 -6.73 -2.21 -40.32
N ARG A 531 -7.47 -3.07 -41.04
CA ARG A 531 -7.51 -3.05 -42.52
C ARG A 531 -8.12 -1.78 -43.11
N GLU A 532 -9.02 -1.12 -42.39
CA GLU A 532 -9.58 0.18 -42.78
C GLU A 532 -8.58 1.34 -42.71
N ASP A 533 -7.39 1.12 -42.13
CA ASP A 533 -6.31 2.12 -42.00
C ASP A 533 -6.80 3.48 -41.46
N LEU A 534 -7.58 3.42 -40.38
CA LEU A 534 -8.24 4.57 -39.78
C LEU A 534 -7.21 5.55 -39.17
N PRO A 535 -7.41 6.86 -39.35
CA PRO A 535 -6.54 7.86 -38.73
C PRO A 535 -6.70 7.88 -37.20
N VAL A 536 -5.59 8.06 -36.51
CA VAL A 536 -5.48 8.21 -35.05
C VAL A 536 -5.12 9.68 -34.75
N VAL A 537 -6.07 10.41 -34.15
CA VAL A 537 -5.95 11.86 -33.94
C VAL A 537 -5.92 12.16 -32.45
N CYS A 538 -4.90 12.90 -32.00
CA CYS A 538 -4.81 13.43 -30.64
C CYS A 538 -5.28 14.89 -30.59
N LYS A 539 -6.14 15.22 -29.62
CA LYS A 539 -6.49 16.60 -29.28
C LYS A 539 -6.32 16.82 -27.78
N GLU A 540 -5.72 17.96 -27.42
CA GLU A 540 -5.71 18.44 -26.04
C GLU A 540 -6.97 19.28 -25.78
N MET A 541 -7.67 18.99 -24.69
CA MET A 541 -8.89 19.68 -24.28
C MET A 541 -9.04 19.60 -22.76
N THR A 542 -9.97 20.36 -22.19
CA THR A 542 -10.29 20.26 -20.76
C THR A 542 -10.97 18.93 -20.42
N LEU A 543 -10.95 18.53 -19.14
CA LEU A 543 -11.65 17.32 -18.70
C LEU A 543 -13.15 17.37 -18.99
N GLU A 544 -13.78 18.54 -18.85
CA GLU A 544 -15.19 18.73 -19.13
C GLU A 544 -15.51 18.61 -20.63
N GLU A 545 -14.68 19.19 -21.50
CA GLU A 545 -14.79 19.00 -22.95
C GLU A 545 -14.59 17.53 -23.35
N ALA A 546 -13.65 16.82 -22.71
CA ALA A 546 -13.40 15.41 -22.95
C ALA A 546 -14.64 14.56 -22.60
N LYS A 547 -15.26 14.80 -21.44
CA LYS A 547 -16.51 14.14 -21.02
C LYS A 547 -17.65 14.42 -22.00
N GLN A 548 -17.82 15.69 -22.39
CA GLN A 548 -18.87 16.10 -23.35
C GLN A 548 -18.65 15.49 -24.74
N SER A 549 -17.39 15.24 -25.13
CA SER A 549 -17.06 14.59 -26.40
C SER A 549 -17.38 13.08 -26.44
N GLY A 550 -17.81 12.50 -25.30
CA GLY A 550 -18.06 11.07 -25.16
C GLY A 550 -16.80 10.22 -25.04
N ALA A 551 -15.67 10.83 -24.68
CA ALA A 551 -14.42 10.09 -24.46
C ALA A 551 -14.56 9.14 -23.26
N LEU A 552 -14.13 7.89 -23.43
CA LEU A 552 -14.01 6.97 -22.31
C LEU A 552 -12.72 7.28 -21.54
N GLY A 553 -12.78 7.11 -20.23
CA GLY A 553 -11.64 7.31 -19.34
C GLY A 553 -11.92 6.66 -18.00
N VAL A 554 -10.86 6.36 -17.26
CA VAL A 554 -10.98 5.95 -15.86
C VAL A 554 -11.13 7.23 -15.04
N PHE A 555 -12.37 7.70 -14.90
CA PHE A 555 -12.69 8.97 -14.22
C PHE A 555 -12.47 8.96 -12.70
N GLU A 556 -11.92 7.87 -12.15
CA GLU A 556 -11.46 7.75 -10.77
C GLU A 556 -10.06 8.35 -10.53
N HIS A 557 -9.37 8.84 -11.59
CA HIS A 557 -8.12 9.59 -11.49
C HIS A 557 -8.37 11.11 -11.49
N LYS A 558 -7.64 11.87 -10.66
CA LYS A 558 -7.52 13.33 -10.79
C LYS A 558 -6.72 13.66 -12.06
N TYR A 559 -7.41 13.96 -13.15
CA TYR A 559 -6.80 14.54 -14.34
C TYR A 559 -6.36 15.99 -14.06
N GLY A 560 -5.29 16.46 -14.71
CA GLY A 560 -4.93 17.89 -14.72
C GLY A 560 -5.96 18.74 -15.48
N GLU A 561 -5.78 20.06 -15.52
CA GLU A 561 -6.71 21.00 -16.18
C GLU A 561 -6.94 20.69 -17.68
N LYS A 562 -5.95 20.09 -18.35
CA LYS A 562 -6.03 19.63 -19.74
C LYS A 562 -5.65 18.15 -19.86
N VAL A 563 -6.35 17.44 -20.74
CA VAL A 563 -6.17 16.02 -21.05
C VAL A 563 -5.95 15.80 -22.54
N LYS A 564 -5.19 14.76 -22.89
CA LYS A 564 -5.05 14.28 -24.27
C LYS A 564 -6.14 13.25 -24.57
N VAL A 565 -6.94 13.53 -25.59
CA VAL A 565 -7.99 12.63 -26.09
C VAL A 565 -7.57 12.11 -27.45
N TYR A 566 -7.41 10.79 -27.55
CA TYR A 566 -7.15 10.11 -28.81
C TYR A 566 -8.48 9.63 -29.41
N SER A 567 -8.68 9.90 -30.70
CA SER A 567 -9.82 9.42 -31.48
C SER A 567 -9.33 8.58 -32.65
N ILE A 568 -9.94 7.41 -32.85
CA ILE A 568 -9.64 6.50 -33.97
C ILE A 568 -10.84 6.47 -34.92
N GLY A 569 -10.61 6.78 -36.20
CA GLY A 569 -11.65 6.80 -37.24
C GLY A 569 -12.35 8.14 -37.45
N VAL A 570 -11.72 9.26 -37.06
CA VAL A 570 -12.24 10.62 -37.32
C VAL A 570 -11.38 11.31 -38.39
N PRO A 571 -11.91 11.64 -39.58
CA PRO A 571 -11.20 12.46 -40.54
C PRO A 571 -11.05 13.90 -40.04
N SER A 572 -9.98 14.57 -40.47
CA SER A 572 -9.65 15.98 -40.19
C SER A 572 -10.79 16.97 -40.53
N THR A 573 -11.77 16.54 -41.34
CA THR A 573 -12.86 17.34 -41.91
C THR A 573 -14.26 16.97 -41.40
N GLY A 574 -14.39 16.09 -40.40
CA GLY A 574 -15.62 16.01 -39.58
C GLY A 574 -16.70 15.00 -39.98
N SER A 575 -16.50 14.17 -41.01
CA SER A 575 -17.46 13.10 -41.36
C SER A 575 -16.77 11.77 -41.67
N GLY A 576 -16.56 10.97 -40.61
CA GLY A 576 -16.19 9.55 -40.68
C GLY A 576 -16.59 8.83 -39.38
N PRO A 577 -16.75 7.50 -39.40
CA PRO A 577 -17.29 6.76 -38.27
C PRO A 577 -16.26 6.64 -37.15
N LEU A 578 -16.45 7.43 -36.08
CA LEU A 578 -15.70 7.30 -34.83
C LEU A 578 -15.78 5.85 -34.30
N PHE A 579 -14.64 5.19 -34.13
CA PHE A 579 -14.59 3.84 -33.60
C PHE A 579 -14.23 3.80 -32.12
N SER A 580 -13.19 4.53 -31.72
CA SER A 580 -12.80 4.72 -30.32
C SER A 580 -12.46 6.18 -30.03
N ARG A 581 -12.79 6.64 -28.81
CA ARG A 581 -12.40 7.94 -28.27
C ARG A 581 -12.08 7.79 -26.79
N GLU A 582 -10.83 8.02 -26.42
CA GLU A 582 -10.34 7.72 -25.07
C GLU A 582 -9.37 8.79 -24.57
N ILE A 583 -9.42 9.09 -23.27
CA ILE A 583 -8.40 9.89 -22.61
C ILE A 583 -7.15 9.01 -22.44
N CYS A 584 -6.05 9.37 -23.10
CA CYS A 584 -4.82 8.58 -23.07
C CYS A 584 -3.57 9.46 -23.19
N GLY A 585 -2.51 9.10 -22.46
CA GLY A 585 -1.20 9.77 -22.49
C GLY A 585 -0.09 8.94 -23.14
N GLY A 586 -0.38 7.76 -23.66
CA GLY A 586 0.61 6.85 -24.22
C GLY A 586 1.01 7.16 -25.68
N PRO A 587 2.01 6.44 -26.21
CA PRO A 587 2.37 6.51 -27.63
C PRO A 587 1.34 5.77 -28.49
N HIS A 588 1.07 6.30 -29.69
CA HIS A 588 0.14 5.71 -30.66
C HIS A 588 0.73 5.74 -32.07
N VAL A 589 0.25 4.83 -32.94
CA VAL A 589 0.50 4.91 -34.38
C VAL A 589 -0.32 6.03 -35.00
N LYS A 590 0.02 6.47 -36.21
CA LYS A 590 -0.74 7.53 -36.89
C LYS A 590 -1.99 6.97 -37.57
N ASN A 591 -1.92 5.74 -38.07
CA ASN A 591 -3.05 5.04 -38.67
C ASN A 591 -3.10 3.58 -38.20
N THR A 592 -4.30 3.01 -38.12
CA THR A 592 -4.48 1.65 -37.60
C THR A 592 -3.83 0.58 -38.47
N GLY A 593 -3.59 0.83 -39.76
CA GLY A 593 -2.91 -0.11 -40.66
C GLY A 593 -1.45 -0.37 -40.27
N GLU A 594 -0.83 0.52 -39.50
CA GLU A 594 0.54 0.35 -38.99
C GLU A 594 0.64 -0.80 -37.97
N ILE A 595 -0.49 -1.22 -37.38
CA ILE A 595 -0.54 -2.24 -36.31
C ILE A 595 -0.16 -3.63 -36.82
N GLY A 596 -0.48 -3.97 -38.06
CA GLY A 596 -0.30 -5.32 -38.61
C GLY A 596 -1.52 -6.21 -38.37
N HIS A 597 -1.32 -7.43 -37.86
CA HIS A 597 -2.42 -8.35 -37.55
C HIS A 597 -2.59 -8.53 -36.04
N PHE A 598 -3.81 -8.37 -35.51
CA PHE A 598 -4.11 -8.54 -34.09
C PHE A 598 -4.63 -9.94 -33.79
N LYS A 599 -4.16 -10.56 -32.70
CA LYS A 599 -4.63 -11.89 -32.28
C LYS A 599 -4.78 -12.01 -30.77
N ILE A 600 -5.92 -12.52 -30.32
CA ILE A 600 -6.17 -12.93 -28.94
C ILE A 600 -5.55 -14.32 -28.73
N THR A 601 -4.55 -14.39 -27.85
CA THR A 601 -3.83 -15.63 -27.54
C THR A 601 -4.41 -16.36 -26.34
N LYS A 602 -5.01 -15.64 -25.40
CA LYS A 602 -5.58 -16.22 -24.18
C LYS A 602 -6.68 -15.37 -23.60
N GLU A 603 -7.71 -16.02 -23.06
CA GLU A 603 -8.76 -15.42 -22.24
C GLU A 603 -8.85 -16.18 -20.92
N GLU A 604 -8.89 -15.46 -19.78
CA GLU A 604 -8.94 -16.07 -18.44
C GLU A 604 -9.68 -15.21 -17.40
N SER A 605 -10.13 -15.86 -16.32
CA SER A 605 -10.74 -15.17 -15.17
C SER A 605 -9.67 -14.49 -14.32
N VAL A 606 -9.86 -13.23 -13.94
CA VAL A 606 -8.95 -12.53 -13.03
C VAL A 606 -9.45 -12.61 -11.59
N SER A 607 -10.72 -12.27 -11.38
CA SER A 607 -11.47 -12.27 -10.11
C SER A 607 -12.96 -12.38 -10.43
N ALA A 608 -13.82 -12.43 -9.41
CA ALA A 608 -15.27 -12.34 -9.63
C ALA A 608 -15.60 -11.06 -10.43
N GLY A 609 -16.33 -11.21 -11.54
CA GLY A 609 -16.74 -10.10 -12.39
C GLY A 609 -15.66 -9.49 -13.30
N VAL A 610 -14.43 -10.02 -13.34
CA VAL A 610 -13.33 -9.46 -14.16
C VAL A 610 -12.66 -10.53 -15.03
N ARG A 611 -12.56 -10.26 -16.33
CA ARG A 611 -11.93 -11.11 -17.35
C ARG A 611 -10.67 -10.46 -17.89
N ARG A 612 -9.74 -11.28 -18.37
CA ARG A 612 -8.47 -10.85 -18.98
C ARG A 612 -8.30 -11.47 -20.35
N VAL A 613 -7.96 -10.63 -21.31
CA VAL A 613 -7.49 -11.01 -22.65
C VAL A 613 -6.00 -10.72 -22.74
N ARG A 614 -5.25 -11.66 -23.33
CA ARG A 614 -3.88 -11.44 -23.81
C ARG A 614 -3.90 -11.45 -25.31
N ALA A 615 -3.27 -10.47 -25.92
CA ALA A 615 -3.20 -10.33 -27.36
C ALA A 615 -1.78 -10.00 -27.83
N VAL A 616 -1.50 -10.34 -29.08
CA VAL A 616 -0.24 -10.05 -29.78
C VAL A 616 -0.55 -9.37 -31.11
N ILE A 617 0.47 -8.77 -31.70
CA ILE A 617 0.44 -8.25 -33.06
C ILE A 617 1.55 -8.89 -33.89
N ASP A 618 1.26 -9.21 -35.14
CA ASP A 618 2.19 -9.81 -36.12
C ASP A 618 2.47 -8.87 -37.30
#